data_AF-A0A3N7F4X2-F1
#
_entry.id   AF-A0A3N7F4X2-F1
#
_cell.length_a   1.000
_cell.length_b   1.000
_cell.length_c   1.000
_cell.angle_alpha   90.00
_cell.angle_beta   90.00
_cell.angle_gamma   90.00
#
_symmetry.space_group_name_H-M   'P 1'
#
loop_
_entity.id
_entity.type
_entity.pdbx_description
1 polymer ?
#
loop_
_entity_poly.entity_id
_entity_poly.type
_entity_poly.pdbx_seq_one_letter_code
_entity_poly.pdbx_strand_id
1 'polypeptide(L)'
;MNRIYFILGCCFISLGIGLICLWLNNRHEGISISVTDTQNTYTISATYPQNQTENIKNYLKNSLKPASIFRNSNDLDEEIILADQTRFHIKTSNGRFYLKMDKTINSGKSVRWIKTLAEGINFKGS
;
A
#
# COMPACT_ATOMS: atom_id res chain seq x y z
N MET A 1 -31.60 -45.53 18.25
CA MET A 1 -30.70 -44.59 18.95
C MET A 1 -29.41 -44.29 18.17
N ASN A 2 -28.65 -45.28 17.71
CA ASN A 2 -27.31 -45.05 17.09
C ASN A 2 -27.29 -44.17 15.83
N ARG A 3 -28.36 -44.17 15.02
CA ARG A 3 -28.46 -43.34 13.79
C ARG A 3 -28.65 -41.85 14.07
N ILE A 4 -29.28 -41.49 15.20
CA ILE A 4 -29.55 -40.10 15.58
C ILE A 4 -28.26 -39.42 16.07
N TYR A 5 -27.41 -40.14 16.82
CA TYR A 5 -26.10 -39.65 17.22
C TYR A 5 -25.14 -39.45 16.04
N PHE A 6 -25.25 -40.30 15.02
CA PHE A 6 -24.46 -40.15 13.79
C PHE A 6 -24.84 -38.88 13.02
N ILE A 7 -26.14 -38.60 12.89
CA ILE A 7 -26.66 -37.40 12.22
C ILE A 7 -26.33 -36.13 13.02
N LEU A 8 -26.52 -36.16 14.35
CA LEU A 8 -26.15 -35.03 15.23
C LEU A 8 -24.64 -34.75 15.19
N GLY A 9 -23.80 -35.80 15.16
CA GLY A 9 -22.34 -35.65 15.03
C GLY A 9 -21.92 -34.96 13.73
N CYS A 10 -22.52 -35.32 12.59
CA CYS A 10 -22.24 -34.69 11.31
C CYS A 10 -22.66 -33.20 11.26
N CYS A 11 -23.74 -32.82 11.96
CA CYS A 11 -24.16 -31.42 12.08
C CYS A 11 -23.16 -30.57 12.89
N PHE A 12 -22.61 -31.10 13.98
CA PHE A 12 -21.60 -30.37 14.77
C PHE A 12 -20.27 -30.20 14.01
N ILE A 13 -19.86 -31.19 13.22
CA ILE A 13 -18.63 -31.11 12.42
C ILE A 13 -18.77 -30.08 11.29
N SER A 14 -19.91 -30.04 10.60
CA SER A 14 -20.18 -29.07 9.53
C SER A 14 -20.28 -27.63 10.04
N LEU A 15 -20.86 -27.42 11.23
CA LEU A 15 -20.87 -26.11 11.90
C LEU A 15 -19.46 -25.65 12.31
N GLY A 16 -18.61 -26.57 12.80
CA GLY A 16 -17.22 -26.26 13.14
C GLY A 16 -16.37 -25.86 11.93
N ILE A 17 -16.54 -26.54 10.80
CA ILE A 17 -15.86 -26.22 9.54
C ILE A 17 -16.33 -24.86 9.00
N GLY A 18 -17.64 -24.57 9.07
CA GLY A 18 -18.19 -23.28 8.65
C GLY A 18 -17.58 -22.08 9.40
N LEU A 19 -17.37 -22.22 10.71
CA LEU A 19 -16.74 -21.18 11.54
C LEU A 19 -15.25 -20.99 11.22
N ILE A 20 -14.52 -22.07 10.92
CA ILE A 20 -13.11 -22.02 10.50
C ILE A 20 -12.96 -21.36 9.12
N CYS A 21 -13.85 -21.68 8.17
CA CYS A 21 -13.85 -21.05 6.86
C CYS A 21 -14.18 -19.56 6.92
N LEU A 22 -15.05 -19.12 7.85
CA LEU A 22 -15.33 -17.70 8.06
C LEU A 22 -14.13 -16.95 8.68
N TRP A 23 -13.38 -17.60 9.58
CA TRP A 23 -12.15 -17.03 10.14
C TRP A 23 -11.02 -16.90 9.11
N LEU A 24 -10.88 -17.88 8.21
CA LEU A 24 -9.89 -17.85 7.11
C LEU A 24 -10.28 -16.90 5.97
N ASN A 25 -11.57 -16.57 5.84
CA ASN A 25 -12.08 -15.65 4.82
C ASN A 25 -12.15 -14.19 5.31
N ASN A 26 -11.46 -13.85 6.41
CA ASN A 26 -11.06 -12.48 6.70
C ASN A 26 -10.14 -12.02 5.57
N ARG A 27 -10.80 -11.53 4.52
CA ARG A 27 -10.19 -10.96 3.34
C ARG A 27 -9.07 -10.04 3.79
N HIS A 28 -7.86 -10.34 3.36
CA HIS A 28 -6.84 -9.32 3.27
C HIS A 28 -7.47 -8.19 2.45
N GLU A 29 -7.87 -7.10 3.11
CA GLU A 29 -7.96 -5.80 2.44
C GLU A 29 -6.51 -5.45 2.08
N GLY A 30 -6.02 -6.11 1.03
CA GLY A 30 -4.62 -6.15 0.68
C GLY A 30 -4.19 -4.81 0.13
N ILE A 31 -2.93 -4.47 0.38
CA ILE A 31 -2.32 -3.31 -0.25
C ILE A 31 -2.14 -3.61 -1.73
N SER A 32 -2.78 -2.81 -2.57
CA SER A 32 -2.66 -2.89 -4.03
C SER A 32 -1.71 -1.82 -4.51
N ILE A 33 -0.58 -2.22 -5.09
CA ILE A 33 0.42 -1.30 -5.65
C ILE A 33 0.52 -1.55 -7.14
N SER A 34 0.40 -0.48 -7.92
CA SER A 34 0.61 -0.44 -9.35
C SER A 34 1.79 0.47 -9.65
N VAL A 35 2.74 -0.06 -10.41
CA VAL A 35 3.90 0.68 -10.91
C VAL A 35 3.81 0.74 -12.43
N THR A 36 3.92 1.93 -12.99
CA THR A 36 4.00 2.14 -14.43
C THR A 36 5.32 2.84 -14.75
N ASP A 37 6.22 2.11 -15.42
CA ASP A 37 7.51 2.62 -15.89
C ASP A 37 7.48 2.72 -17.41
N THR A 38 7.30 3.93 -17.93
CA THR A 38 7.38 4.22 -19.37
C THR A 38 8.77 4.81 -19.70
N GLN A 39 9.02 5.08 -20.97
CA GLN A 39 10.27 5.76 -21.36
C GLN A 39 10.44 7.10 -20.65
N ASN A 40 9.35 7.86 -20.49
CA ASN A 40 9.41 9.25 -20.04
C ASN A 40 8.91 9.44 -18.61
N THR A 41 8.11 8.52 -18.06
CA THR A 41 7.47 8.71 -16.76
C THR A 41 7.58 7.48 -15.89
N TYR A 42 7.76 7.69 -14.60
CA TYR A 42 7.64 6.66 -13.58
C TYR A 42 6.49 7.01 -12.64
N THR A 43 5.50 6.13 -12.54
CA THR A 43 4.29 6.35 -11.74
C THR A 43 4.11 5.22 -10.74
N ILE A 44 3.77 5.57 -9.50
CA ILE A 44 3.40 4.65 -8.42
C ILE A 44 1.96 5.01 -8.02
N SER A 45 1.09 4.01 -7.94
CA SER A 45 -0.25 4.15 -7.36
C SER A 45 -0.42 3.03 -6.33
N ALA A 46 -0.71 3.38 -5.08
CA ALA A 46 -0.98 2.42 -4.02
C ALA A 46 -2.34 2.71 -3.39
N THR A 47 -3.11 1.64 -3.17
CA THR A 47 -4.35 1.66 -2.40
C THR A 47 -4.19 0.70 -1.23
N TYR A 48 -4.57 1.13 -0.04
CA TYR A 48 -4.40 0.38 1.20
C TYR A 48 -5.57 0.65 2.14
N PRO A 49 -5.90 -0.31 3.02
CA PRO A 49 -6.97 -0.10 3.99
C PRO A 49 -6.60 1.00 5.00
N GLN A 50 -7.64 1.63 5.56
CA GLN A 50 -7.47 2.82 6.40
C GLN A 50 -6.57 2.57 7.62
N ASN A 51 -6.63 1.37 8.21
CA ASN A 51 -5.79 0.96 9.33
C ASN A 51 -4.28 0.88 9.00
N GLN A 52 -3.91 0.80 7.72
CA GLN A 52 -2.52 0.77 7.25
C GLN A 52 -2.00 2.16 6.84
N THR A 53 -2.87 3.18 6.86
CA THR A 53 -2.53 4.54 6.44
C THR A 53 -1.38 5.13 7.26
N GLU A 54 -1.39 4.95 8.58
CA GLU A 54 -0.32 5.45 9.46
C GLU A 54 1.02 4.74 9.22
N ASN A 55 1.01 3.43 8.94
CA ASN A 55 2.25 2.69 8.66
C ASN A 55 2.92 3.20 7.38
N ILE A 56 2.13 3.37 6.31
CA ILE A 56 2.65 3.88 5.03
C ILE A 56 3.06 5.34 5.16
N LYS A 57 2.28 6.19 5.83
CA LYS A 57 2.67 7.58 6.11
C LYS A 57 4.00 7.66 6.85
N ASN A 58 4.19 6.83 7.88
CA ASN A 58 5.44 6.79 8.63
C ASN A 58 6.62 6.31 7.77
N TYR A 59 6.41 5.31 6.90
CA TYR A 59 7.42 4.89 5.94
C TYR A 59 7.79 6.03 4.98
N LEU A 60 6.80 6.67 4.34
CA LEU A 60 7.02 7.78 3.40
C LEU A 60 7.73 8.96 4.08
N LYS A 61 7.32 9.34 5.28
CA LYS A 61 7.95 10.41 6.07
C LYS A 61 9.43 10.13 6.38
N ASN A 62 9.77 8.87 6.61
CA ASN A 62 11.15 8.46 6.86
C ASN A 62 11.99 8.36 5.59
N SER A 63 11.38 7.91 4.48
CA SER A 63 12.04 7.73 3.19
C SER A 63 12.27 9.07 2.46
N LEU A 64 11.43 10.08 2.69
CA LEU A 64 11.45 11.37 1.99
C LEU A 64 12.17 12.50 2.78
N LYS A 65 13.17 12.20 3.62
CA LYS A 65 13.91 13.24 4.38
C LYS A 65 14.77 14.13 3.44
N PRO A 66 14.83 15.47 3.66
CA PRO A 66 14.30 16.24 4.78
C PRO A 66 13.04 17.01 4.36
N ALA A 67 12.11 16.38 3.66
CA ALA A 67 10.99 17.11 3.12
C ALA A 67 9.83 16.98 4.10
N SER A 68 9.50 18.10 4.75
CA SER A 68 8.36 18.25 5.65
C SER A 68 7.01 18.20 4.91
N ILE A 69 6.92 17.31 3.91
CA ILE A 69 5.87 17.19 2.91
C ILE A 69 4.54 16.78 3.56
N PHE A 70 4.60 15.96 4.61
CA PHE A 70 3.42 15.51 5.35
C PHE A 70 3.11 16.39 6.57
N ARG A 71 3.39 17.70 6.52
CA ARG A 71 3.06 18.61 7.63
C ARG A 71 1.54 18.76 7.72
N ASN A 72 0.95 18.08 8.71
CA ASN A 72 -0.39 18.29 9.26
C ASN A 72 -1.62 18.02 8.37
N SER A 73 -1.47 17.59 7.11
CA SER A 73 -2.63 17.21 6.28
C SER A 73 -2.72 15.69 6.05
N ASN A 74 -3.95 15.16 6.09
CA ASN A 74 -4.23 13.80 5.66
C ASN A 74 -4.28 13.67 4.14
N ASP A 75 -4.51 14.78 3.46
CA ASP A 75 -4.55 14.89 2.02
C ASP A 75 -3.44 15.83 1.54
N LEU A 76 -2.72 15.42 0.51
CA LEU A 76 -1.65 16.18 -0.13
C LEU A 76 -1.82 16.02 -1.64
N ASP A 77 -1.60 17.09 -2.39
CA ASP A 77 -1.62 17.09 -3.85
C ASP A 77 -0.67 18.21 -4.32
N GLU A 78 0.62 17.89 -4.39
CA GLU A 78 1.67 18.90 -4.56
C GLU A 78 2.81 18.40 -5.45
N GLU A 79 3.50 19.33 -6.10
CA GLU A 79 4.80 19.07 -6.73
C GLU A 79 5.91 19.30 -5.71
N ILE A 80 6.76 18.30 -5.53
CA ILE A 80 7.88 18.32 -4.60
C ILE A 80 9.17 18.47 -5.38
N ILE A 81 10.01 19.40 -4.90
CA ILE A 81 11.36 19.61 -5.38
C ILE A 81 12.31 19.36 -4.20
N LEU A 82 13.15 18.34 -4.31
CA LEU A 82 14.15 18.02 -3.30
C LEU A 82 15.41 18.86 -3.47
N ALA A 83 16.29 18.83 -2.46
CA ALA A 83 17.55 19.58 -2.45
C ALA A 83 18.50 19.19 -3.60
N ASP A 84 18.41 17.96 -4.10
CA ASP A 84 19.16 17.47 -5.26
C ASP A 84 18.48 17.78 -6.60
N GLN A 85 17.51 18.71 -6.60
CA GLN A 85 16.67 19.10 -7.73
C GLN A 85 15.76 18.00 -8.28
N THR A 86 15.63 16.86 -7.57
CA THR A 86 14.66 15.84 -7.94
C THR A 86 13.24 16.39 -7.85
N ARG A 87 12.48 16.27 -8.94
CA ARG A 87 11.09 16.77 -9.07
C ARG A 87 10.11 15.64 -9.26
N PHE A 88 9.06 15.62 -8.47
CA PHE A 88 7.96 14.67 -8.64
C PHE A 88 6.67 15.24 -8.09
N HIS A 89 5.56 14.81 -8.66
CA HIS A 89 4.24 15.08 -8.15
C HIS A 89 3.83 13.98 -7.18
N ILE A 90 3.31 14.36 -6.02
CA ILE A 90 2.82 13.44 -4.99
C ILE A 90 1.38 13.79 -4.67
N LYS A 91 0.55 12.75 -4.57
CA LYS A 91 -0.81 12.86 -4.08
C LYS A 91 -1.07 11.77 -3.06
N THR A 92 -1.53 12.15 -1.87
CA THR A 92 -1.95 11.19 -0.84
C THR A 92 -3.30 11.59 -0.28
N SER A 93 -4.08 10.60 0.08
CA SER A 93 -5.33 10.73 0.83
C SER A 93 -5.52 9.45 1.66
N ASN A 94 -6.48 9.43 2.57
CA ASN A 94 -6.75 8.24 3.39
C ASN A 94 -6.92 6.99 2.51
N GLY A 95 -6.04 6.00 2.71
CA GLY A 95 -6.03 4.75 1.96
C GLY A 95 -5.48 4.82 0.52
N ARG A 96 -4.94 5.96 0.07
CA ARG A 96 -4.40 6.12 -1.29
C ARG A 96 -3.10 6.92 -1.32
N PHE A 97 -2.18 6.47 -2.16
CA PHE A 97 -0.93 7.14 -2.47
C PHE A 97 -0.69 7.11 -3.97
N TYR A 98 -0.23 8.23 -4.51
CA TYR A 98 0.13 8.41 -5.89
C TYR A 98 1.41 9.22 -5.97
N LEU A 99 2.31 8.79 -6.83
CA LEU A 99 3.53 9.52 -7.15
C LEU A 99 3.78 9.44 -8.64
N LYS A 100 4.12 10.57 -9.26
CA LYS A 100 4.53 10.64 -10.65
C LYS A 100 5.82 11.43 -10.79
N MET A 101 6.80 10.83 -11.45
CA MET A 101 8.09 11.42 -11.78
C MET A 101 8.27 11.45 -13.30
N ASP A 102 8.74 12.57 -13.82
CA ASP A 102 9.21 12.69 -15.20
C ASP A 102 10.70 12.31 -15.28
N LYS A 103 11.01 11.26 -16.01
CA LYS A 103 12.37 10.69 -16.17
C LYS A 103 13.24 11.53 -17.11
N THR A 104 12.65 12.39 -17.93
CA THR A 104 13.37 13.22 -18.91
C THR A 104 14.03 14.42 -18.27
N ILE A 105 13.47 14.91 -17.16
CA ILE A 105 13.99 16.07 -16.40
C ILE A 105 14.74 15.66 -15.12
N ASN A 106 14.59 14.41 -14.67
CA ASN A 106 15.23 13.90 -13.46
C ASN A 106 16.45 13.05 -13.77
N SER A 107 17.43 13.06 -12.86
CA SER A 107 18.62 12.22 -13.01
C SER A 107 18.28 10.73 -12.90
N GLY A 108 19.07 9.87 -13.55
CA GLY A 108 18.92 8.42 -13.42
C GLY A 108 19.06 7.92 -11.97
N LYS A 109 19.81 8.64 -11.13
CA LYS A 109 19.92 8.38 -9.68
C LYS A 109 18.59 8.65 -8.97
N SER A 110 17.94 9.77 -9.27
CA SER A 110 16.62 10.14 -8.73
C SER A 110 15.56 9.12 -9.11
N VAL A 111 15.56 8.68 -10.38
CA VAL A 111 14.65 7.63 -10.87
C VAL A 111 14.88 6.31 -10.13
N ARG A 112 16.15 5.90 -9.94
CA ARG A 112 16.47 4.68 -9.20
C ARG A 112 16.04 4.76 -7.73
N TRP A 113 16.23 5.90 -7.09
CA TRP A 113 15.79 6.11 -5.71
C TRP A 113 14.28 5.99 -5.55
N ILE A 114 13.48 6.58 -6.46
CA ILE A 114 12.02 6.43 -6.44
C ILE A 114 11.56 4.99 -6.70
N LYS A 115 12.29 4.23 -7.54
CA LYS A 115 12.04 2.79 -7.70
C LYS A 115 12.21 2.03 -6.39
N THR A 116 13.29 2.28 -5.65
CA THR A 116 13.51 1.68 -4.33
C THR A 116 12.42 2.09 -3.32
N LEU A 117 11.88 3.31 -3.46
CA LEU A 117 10.76 3.78 -2.64
C LEU A 117 9.48 2.98 -2.92
N ALA A 118 9.19 2.66 -4.18
CA ALA A 118 8.07 1.80 -4.57
C ALA A 118 8.19 0.38 -3.98
N GLU A 119 9.41 -0.20 -4.02
CA GLU A 119 9.70 -1.52 -3.46
C GLU A 119 9.43 -1.58 -1.95
N GLY A 120 9.81 -0.53 -1.21
CA GLY A 120 9.59 -0.50 0.24
C GLY A 120 8.13 -0.32 0.64
N ILE A 121 7.29 0.35 -0.16
CA ILE A 121 5.83 0.39 0.06
C ILE A 121 5.24 -1.02 -0.09
N ASN A 122 5.72 -1.79 -1.07
CA ASN A 122 5.28 -3.17 -1.28
C ASN A 122 5.66 -4.09 -0.12
N PHE A 123 6.87 -3.92 0.43
CA PHE A 123 7.35 -4.73 1.54
C PHE A 123 6.69 -4.38 2.89
N LYS A 124 6.47 -3.09 3.17
CA LYS A 124 5.89 -2.61 4.45
C LYS A 124 4.36 -2.72 4.49
N GLY A 125 3.74 -2.97 3.35
CA GLY A 125 2.29 -3.09 3.20
C GLY A 125 1.73 -4.50 3.28
N SER A 126 2.59 -5.51 3.18
CA SER A 126 2.24 -6.93 3.31
C SER A 126 2.41 -7.43 4.74
#